data_AF-A0A225VNU8-F1
#
_entry.id   AF-A0A225VNU8-F1
#
_cell.length_a   1.000
_cell.length_b   1.000
_cell.length_c   1.000
_cell.angle_alpha   90.00
_cell.angle_beta   90.00
_cell.angle_gamma   90.00
#
_symmetry.space_group_name_H-M   'P 1'
#
loop_
_entity.id
_entity.type
_entity.pdbx_description
1 polymer ?
#
loop_
_entity_poly.entity_id
_entity_poly.type
_entity_poly.pdbx_seq_one_letter_code
_entity_poly.pdbx_strand_id
1 'polypeptide(L)'
;MEISLTRLDRFYVKGEPFTDAQWLDVIEPAHNSDYHEVRLELKSNSLKPPRSKAPCHYPIPSGRPQQIRKSIEDQLVPLLEKYEQSKKSGEWDELVSTIQKLLDDVRKQDRTQTQRYFQKLRTKIGVPRQSRIRVIADLAQEAGDRAARSFGKKITRL
;
A
#
# COMPACT_ATOMS: atom_id res chain seq x y z
N MET A 1 11.95 -2.81 -46.19
CA MET A 1 12.73 -2.33 -45.03
C MET A 1 12.95 -3.53 -44.14
N GLU A 2 14.17 -4.08 -44.13
CA GLU A 2 14.54 -5.10 -43.15
C GLU A 2 14.77 -4.40 -41.81
N ILE A 3 13.96 -4.75 -40.81
CA ILE A 3 14.15 -4.27 -39.44
C ILE A 3 15.28 -5.12 -38.85
N SER A 4 16.45 -4.52 -38.66
CA SER A 4 17.57 -5.17 -37.97
C SER A 4 17.23 -5.31 -36.48
N LEU A 5 16.69 -6.47 -36.11
CA LEU A 5 16.47 -6.85 -34.72
C LEU A 5 17.83 -6.98 -34.02
N THR A 6 18.20 -5.98 -33.21
CA THR A 6 19.45 -5.99 -32.44
C THR A 6 19.17 -6.44 -31.01
N ARG A 7 19.81 -7.54 -30.58
CA ARG A 7 19.71 -8.05 -29.20
C ARG A 7 20.61 -7.24 -28.26
N LEU A 8 20.10 -6.11 -27.80
CA LEU A 8 20.82 -5.17 -26.94
C LEU A 8 20.72 -5.51 -25.45
N ASP A 9 19.56 -6.01 -24.99
CA ASP A 9 19.35 -6.30 -23.57
C ASP A 9 20.01 -7.61 -23.14
N ARG A 10 20.89 -7.51 -22.13
CA ARG A 10 21.65 -8.64 -21.58
C ARG A 10 21.51 -8.68 -20.06
N PHE A 11 21.06 -9.83 -19.55
CA PHE A 11 21.08 -10.11 -18.11
C PHE A 11 22.34 -10.93 -17.78
N TYR A 12 23.23 -10.35 -16.98
CA TYR A 12 24.37 -11.08 -16.44
C TYR A 12 23.98 -11.64 -15.07
N VAL A 13 23.79 -12.95 -14.98
CA VAL A 13 23.45 -13.65 -13.74
C VAL A 13 24.73 -14.26 -13.16
N LYS A 14 25.04 -13.97 -11.89
CA LYS A 14 26.22 -14.51 -11.19
C LYS A 14 25.81 -15.58 -10.16
N GLY A 15 26.59 -16.66 -10.05
CA GLY A 15 26.48 -17.70 -9.01
C GLY A 15 25.77 -18.99 -9.46
N GLU A 16 25.26 -19.77 -8.48
CA GLU A 16 24.39 -20.94 -8.69
C GLU A 16 23.00 -20.73 -9.35
N PRO A 17 22.46 -19.50 -9.63
CA PRO A 17 21.14 -19.36 -10.26
C PRO A 17 21.06 -19.89 -11.70
N PHE A 18 22.14 -20.39 -12.29
CA PHE A 18 22.10 -21.01 -13.62
C PHE A 18 21.25 -22.30 -13.64
N THR A 19 21.09 -22.97 -12.50
CA THR A 19 20.17 -24.11 -12.33
C THR A 19 18.73 -23.70 -11.99
N ASP A 20 18.49 -22.44 -11.62
CA ASP A 20 17.17 -21.90 -11.21
C ASP A 20 16.51 -20.98 -12.24
N ALA A 21 17.28 -20.49 -13.22
CA ALA A 21 16.76 -19.76 -14.37
C ALA A 21 16.09 -20.75 -15.34
N GLN A 22 14.76 -20.78 -15.33
CA GLN A 22 14.01 -21.79 -16.08
C GLN A 22 13.56 -21.28 -17.47
N TRP A 23 13.16 -20.00 -17.61
CA TRP A 23 12.66 -19.47 -18.89
C TRP A 23 12.89 -17.95 -19.02
N LEU A 24 12.99 -17.48 -20.25
CA LEU A 24 13.14 -16.06 -20.60
C LEU A 24 12.06 -15.71 -21.64
N ASP A 25 11.14 -14.82 -21.25
CA ASP A 25 10.05 -14.38 -22.11
C ASP A 25 10.35 -12.99 -22.69
N VAL A 26 10.02 -12.82 -23.96
CA VAL A 26 10.05 -11.53 -24.65
C VAL A 26 8.61 -11.14 -24.91
N ILE A 27 8.16 -10.06 -24.29
CA ILE A 27 6.77 -9.60 -24.30
C ILE A 27 6.70 -8.25 -25.02
N GLU A 28 5.58 -8.00 -25.70
CA GLU A 28 5.27 -6.68 -26.23
C GLU A 28 5.30 -5.63 -25.11
N PRO A 29 5.84 -4.44 -25.37
CA PRO A 29 6.01 -3.43 -24.33
C PRO A 29 4.67 -2.94 -23.80
N ALA A 30 4.56 -2.77 -22.48
CA ALA A 30 3.33 -2.27 -21.85
C ALA A 30 3.03 -0.79 -22.17
N HIS A 31 3.99 -0.07 -22.77
CA HIS A 31 3.92 1.34 -23.13
C HIS A 31 4.47 1.55 -24.54
N ASN A 32 4.34 2.76 -25.10
CA ASN A 32 4.95 3.14 -26.38
C ASN A 32 6.48 3.16 -26.25
N SER A 33 7.10 1.99 -26.32
CA SER A 33 8.53 1.77 -26.27
C SER A 33 8.93 0.99 -27.52
N ASP A 34 10.04 1.38 -28.13
CA ASP A 34 10.60 0.66 -29.29
C ASP A 34 11.31 -0.64 -28.86
N TYR A 35 11.49 -0.84 -27.54
CA TYR A 35 12.10 -2.04 -26.94
C TYR A 35 11.03 -3.01 -26.46
N HIS A 36 11.32 -4.31 -26.59
CA HIS A 36 10.51 -5.38 -26.02
C HIS A 36 10.82 -5.55 -24.52
N GLU A 37 9.82 -5.94 -23.73
CA GLU A 37 10.04 -6.29 -22.33
C GLU A 37 10.63 -7.70 -22.24
N VAL A 38 11.76 -7.85 -21.54
CA VAL A 38 12.36 -9.16 -21.26
C VAL A 38 12.11 -9.53 -19.81
N ARG A 39 11.45 -10.66 -19.56
CA ARG A 39 11.19 -11.18 -18.21
C ARG A 39 12.01 -12.43 -17.94
N LEU A 40 12.75 -12.41 -16.84
CA LEU A 40 13.51 -13.54 -16.31
C LEU A 40 12.76 -14.10 -15.10
N GLU A 41 12.31 -15.35 -15.19
CA GLU A 41 11.69 -16.05 -14.07
C GLU A 41 12.68 -17.02 -13.40
N LEU A 42 12.86 -16.84 -12.09
CA LEU A 42 13.71 -17.69 -11.26
C LEU A 42 12.85 -18.62 -10.41
N LYS A 43 13.20 -19.92 -10.37
CA LYS A 43 12.47 -20.93 -9.61
C LYS A 43 12.62 -20.71 -8.11
N SER A 44 11.65 -20.06 -7.48
CA SER A 44 11.55 -20.03 -6.03
C SER A 44 11.00 -21.36 -5.53
N ASN A 45 11.79 -22.14 -4.78
CA ASN A 45 11.33 -23.35 -4.06
C ASN A 45 10.30 -23.08 -2.93
N SER A 46 9.63 -21.93 -2.95
CA SER A 46 8.53 -21.65 -2.03
C SER A 46 7.21 -22.10 -2.66
N LEU A 47 6.57 -23.11 -2.07
CA LEU A 47 5.25 -23.68 -2.44
C LEU A 47 4.08 -22.66 -2.40
N LYS A 48 4.36 -21.40 -2.14
CA LYS A 48 3.44 -20.27 -2.30
C LYS A 48 4.27 -19.16 -2.91
N PRO A 49 3.87 -18.58 -4.06
CA PRO A 49 4.52 -17.36 -4.53
C PRO A 49 4.52 -16.38 -3.34
N PRO A 50 5.67 -15.80 -2.96
CA PRO A 50 5.65 -14.73 -1.98
C PRO A 50 4.62 -13.76 -2.51
N ARG A 51 3.56 -13.48 -1.74
CA ARG A 51 2.55 -12.49 -2.12
C ARG A 51 3.34 -11.30 -2.61
N SER A 52 3.37 -11.07 -3.93
CA SER A 52 4.17 -10.00 -4.48
C SER A 52 3.63 -8.76 -3.78
N LYS A 53 4.50 -8.09 -3.01
CA LYS A 53 4.11 -6.86 -2.37
C LYS A 53 3.80 -5.95 -3.54
N ALA A 54 2.51 -5.78 -3.84
CA ALA A 54 2.10 -4.98 -4.98
C ALA A 54 2.79 -3.62 -4.81
N PRO A 55 3.65 -3.20 -5.75
CA PRO A 55 4.47 -2.01 -5.56
C PRO A 55 3.57 -0.84 -5.16
N CYS A 56 4.03 -0.04 -4.19
CA CYS A 56 3.35 1.19 -3.85
C CYS A 56 3.57 2.17 -4.98
N HIS A 57 2.56 2.35 -5.82
CA HIS A 57 2.57 3.36 -6.85
C HIS A 57 2.02 4.67 -6.27
N TYR A 58 2.76 5.76 -6.45
CA TYR A 58 2.31 7.10 -6.14
C TYR A 58 1.72 7.72 -7.41
N PRO A 59 0.58 8.44 -7.36
CA PRO A 59 -0.20 8.79 -6.17
C PRO A 59 -0.99 7.60 -5.58
N ILE A 60 -1.10 7.54 -4.25
CA ILE A 60 -1.90 6.52 -3.57
C ILE A 60 -3.39 6.78 -3.83
N PRO A 61 -4.13 5.87 -4.48
CA PRO A 61 -5.55 6.05 -4.75
C PRO A 61 -6.35 5.88 -3.46
N SER A 62 -7.03 6.95 -3.02
CA SER A 62 -7.91 6.94 -1.85
C SER A 62 -9.07 7.91 -2.05
N GLY A 63 -10.20 7.64 -1.38
CA GLY A 63 -11.33 8.56 -1.30
C GLY A 63 -11.05 9.82 -0.47
N ARG A 64 -9.90 9.92 0.20
CA ARG A 64 -9.48 11.08 1.00
C ARG A 64 -8.03 11.48 0.69
N PRO A 65 -7.77 11.93 -0.55
CA PRO A 65 -6.40 12.21 -1.00
C PRO A 65 -5.71 13.30 -0.17
N GLN A 66 -6.46 14.28 0.34
CA GLN A 66 -5.91 15.35 1.20
C GLN A 66 -5.35 14.83 2.52
N GLN A 67 -6.01 13.85 3.16
CA GLN A 67 -5.53 13.27 4.42
C GLN A 67 -4.26 12.45 4.20
N ILE A 68 -4.19 11.73 3.08
CA ILE A 68 -2.98 11.00 2.69
C ILE A 68 -1.82 11.95 2.45
N ARG A 69 -2.04 13.02 1.67
CA ARG A 69 -0.99 14.02 1.41
C ARG A 69 -0.46 14.62 2.70
N LYS A 70 -1.34 15.07 3.58
CA LYS A 70 -0.95 15.60 4.89
C LYS A 70 -0.15 14.57 5.71
N SER A 71 -0.62 13.32 5.76
CA SER A 71 0.08 12.25 6.49
C SER A 71 1.46 11.91 5.92
N ILE A 72 1.65 12.07 4.60
CA ILE A 72 2.94 11.91 3.95
C ILE A 72 3.81 13.12 4.27
N GLU A 73 3.32 14.34 4.08
CA GLU A 73 4.03 15.60 4.33
C GLU A 73 4.53 15.68 5.78
N ASP A 74 3.66 15.38 6.76
CA ASP A 74 3.98 15.39 8.20
C ASP A 74 5.18 14.48 8.54
N GLN A 75 5.43 13.42 7.76
CA GLN A 75 6.52 12.46 7.99
C GLN A 75 7.68 12.62 7.02
N LEU A 76 7.45 13.16 5.83
CA LEU A 76 8.46 13.36 4.80
C LEU A 76 9.34 14.57 5.11
N VAL A 77 8.74 15.67 5.57
CA VAL A 77 9.47 16.92 5.86
C VAL A 77 10.60 16.68 6.88
N PRO A 78 10.37 16.03 8.04
CA PRO A 78 11.44 15.75 8.99
C PRO A 78 12.53 14.80 8.47
N LEU A 79 12.19 13.90 7.54
CA LEU A 79 13.17 12.98 6.92
C LEU A 79 14.10 13.73 5.98
N LEU A 80 13.55 14.64 5.18
CA LEU A 80 14.32 15.48 4.27
C LEU A 80 15.22 16.45 5.03
N GLU A 81 14.71 17.10 6.08
CA GLU A 81 15.50 17.99 6.93
C GLU A 81 16.70 17.27 7.59
N LYS A 82 16.50 16.04 8.08
CA LYS A 82 17.59 15.23 8.65
C LYS A 82 18.66 14.88 7.62
N TYR A 83 18.25 14.55 6.40
CA TYR A 83 19.19 14.23 5.33
C TYR A 83 19.99 15.46 4.88
N GLU A 84 19.33 16.61 4.75
CA GLU A 84 19.99 17.88 4.40
C GLU A 84 21.06 18.30 5.44
N GLN A 85 20.89 17.92 6.70
CA GLN A 85 21.87 18.16 7.77
C GLN A 85 23.07 17.21 7.70
N SER A 86 22.89 15.99 7.21
CA SER A 86 23.96 14.98 7.13
C SER A 86 24.82 15.10 5.86
N LYS A 87 24.17 15.36 4.70
CA LYS A 87 24.77 15.44 3.35
C LYS A 87 25.74 14.29 2.98
N LYS A 88 25.55 13.08 3.50
CA LYS A 88 26.37 11.93 3.12
C LYS A 88 25.73 11.13 1.98
N SER A 89 26.48 10.91 0.91
CA SER A 89 26.02 10.18 -0.28
C SER A 89 25.58 8.74 0.01
N GLY A 90 26.16 8.10 1.04
CA GLY A 90 25.77 6.75 1.46
C GLY A 90 24.42 6.67 2.18
N GLU A 91 23.89 7.79 2.66
CA GLU A 91 22.59 7.86 3.35
C GLU A 91 21.42 8.11 2.37
N TRP A 92 21.72 8.35 1.08
CA TRP A 92 20.70 8.55 0.05
C TRP A 92 19.85 7.30 -0.17
N ASP A 93 20.48 6.13 -0.32
CA ASP A 93 19.77 4.87 -0.52
C ASP A 93 18.92 4.52 0.70
N GLU A 94 19.40 4.84 1.90
CA GLU A 94 18.66 4.68 3.14
C GLU A 94 17.45 5.62 3.19
N LEU A 95 17.60 6.88 2.80
CA LEU A 95 16.50 7.85 2.69
C LEU A 95 15.43 7.36 1.70
N VAL A 96 15.83 6.96 0.49
CA VAL A 96 14.90 6.45 -0.53
C VAL A 96 14.16 5.22 -0.01
N SER A 97 14.86 4.28 0.64
CA SER A 97 14.23 3.10 1.23
C SER A 97 13.23 3.46 2.34
N THR A 98 13.52 4.50 3.11
CA THR A 98 12.68 4.99 4.20
C THR A 98 11.42 5.67 3.66
N ILE A 99 11.56 6.47 2.59
CA ILE A 99 10.43 7.08 1.88
C ILE A 99 9.54 6.00 1.25
N GLN A 100 10.12 4.96 0.65
CA GLN A 100 9.34 3.84 0.10
C GLN A 100 8.54 3.12 1.19
N LYS A 101 9.16 2.85 2.36
CA LYS A 101 8.48 2.27 3.53
C LYS A 101 7.36 3.18 4.04
N LEU A 102 7.60 4.48 4.11
CA LEU A 102 6.60 5.48 4.50
C LEU A 102 5.35 5.39 3.60
N LEU A 103 5.55 5.42 2.28
CA LEU A 103 4.46 5.33 1.31
C LEU A 103 3.68 4.02 1.44
N ASP A 104 4.39 2.91 1.65
CA ASP A 104 3.78 1.60 1.91
C ASP A 104 2.91 1.60 3.16
N ASP A 105 3.39 2.21 4.24
CA ASP A 105 2.69 2.21 5.52
C ASP A 105 1.46 3.13 5.49
N VAL A 106 1.57 4.31 4.88
CA VAL A 106 0.41 5.19 4.65
C VAL A 106 -0.66 4.47 3.82
N ARG A 107 -0.26 3.77 2.74
CA ARG A 107 -1.19 2.97 1.94
C ARG A 107 -1.85 1.85 2.73
N LYS A 108 -1.10 1.13 3.58
CA LYS A 108 -1.65 0.07 4.43
C LYS A 108 -2.63 0.63 5.46
N GLN A 109 -2.32 1.78 6.06
CA GLN A 109 -3.20 2.43 7.04
C GLN A 109 -4.52 2.85 6.40
N ASP A 110 -4.48 3.52 5.24
CA ASP A 110 -5.67 3.93 4.49
C ASP A 110 -6.54 2.71 4.09
N ARG A 111 -5.91 1.65 3.56
CA ARG A 111 -6.60 0.39 3.25
C ARG A 111 -7.26 -0.22 4.47
N THR A 112 -6.55 -0.29 5.59
CA THR A 112 -7.05 -0.86 6.84
C THR A 112 -8.22 -0.05 7.39
N GLN A 113 -8.13 1.28 7.35
CA GLN A 113 -9.21 2.17 7.78
C GLN A 113 -10.45 2.00 6.90
N THR A 114 -10.26 1.98 5.59
CA THR A 114 -11.32 1.77 4.59
C THR A 114 -11.99 0.42 4.78
N GLN A 115 -11.21 -0.66 4.95
CA GLN A 115 -11.73 -1.99 5.22
C GLN A 115 -12.54 -2.04 6.52
N ARG A 116 -12.03 -1.43 7.61
CA ARG A 116 -12.76 -1.34 8.89
C ARG A 116 -14.09 -0.59 8.73
N TYR A 117 -14.11 0.50 7.95
CA TYR A 117 -15.32 1.26 7.67
C TYR A 117 -16.35 0.41 6.91
N PHE A 118 -15.95 -0.23 5.81
CA PHE A 118 -16.86 -1.08 5.04
C PHE A 118 -17.29 -2.34 5.80
N GLN A 119 -16.44 -2.90 6.65
CA GLN A 119 -16.82 -4.01 7.52
C GLN A 119 -17.91 -3.58 8.51
N LYS A 120 -17.76 -2.40 9.15
CA LYS A 120 -18.79 -1.83 10.02
C LYS A 120 -20.10 -1.53 9.26
N LEU A 121 -20.01 -1.06 8.02
CA LEU A 121 -21.21 -0.84 7.19
C LEU A 121 -21.90 -2.17 6.88
N ARG A 122 -21.15 -3.20 6.46
CA ARG A 122 -21.70 -4.53 6.18
C ARG A 122 -22.36 -5.14 7.40
N THR A 123 -21.75 -5.03 8.59
CA THR A 123 -22.39 -5.51 9.82
C THR A 123 -23.66 -4.75 10.15
N LYS A 124 -23.72 -3.43 9.87
CA LYS A 124 -24.95 -2.63 10.10
C LYS A 124 -26.07 -2.98 9.12
N ILE A 125 -25.74 -3.27 7.86
CA ILE A 125 -26.72 -3.59 6.81
C ILE A 125 -27.20 -5.04 6.93
N GLY A 126 -26.32 -5.97 7.35
CA GLY A 126 -26.62 -7.40 7.47
C GLY A 126 -27.52 -7.79 8.66
N VAL A 127 -27.90 -6.84 9.52
CA VAL A 127 -28.88 -7.08 10.59
C VAL A 127 -30.26 -6.70 10.06
N PRO A 128 -31.12 -7.66 9.67
CA PRO A 128 -32.48 -7.35 9.24
C PRO A 128 -33.25 -6.73 10.41
N ARG A 129 -33.55 -5.44 10.30
CA ARG A 129 -34.30 -4.70 11.31
C ARG A 129 -35.79 -4.92 11.10
N GLN A 130 -36.32 -5.95 11.75
CA GLN A 130 -37.73 -6.31 11.62
C GLN A 130 -38.69 -5.38 12.38
N SER A 131 -38.21 -4.57 13.33
CA SER A 131 -39.09 -3.70 14.13
C SER A 131 -38.49 -2.34 14.46
N ARG A 132 -39.36 -1.32 14.49
CA ARG A 132 -39.03 0.08 14.80
C ARG A 132 -38.43 0.25 16.21
N ILE A 133 -38.82 -0.59 17.16
CA ILE A 133 -38.31 -0.59 18.54
C ILE A 133 -36.81 -0.92 18.58
N ARG A 134 -36.36 -1.91 17.79
CA ARG A 134 -34.93 -2.28 17.71
C ARG A 134 -34.09 -1.16 17.09
N VAL A 135 -34.64 -0.46 16.10
CA VAL A 135 -33.98 0.72 15.49
C VAL A 135 -33.76 1.83 16.51
N ILE A 136 -34.77 2.12 17.35
CA ILE A 136 -34.70 3.17 18.37
C ILE A 136 -33.69 2.80 19.47
N ALA A 137 -33.66 1.53 19.90
CA ALA A 137 -32.70 1.04 20.88
C ALA A 137 -31.24 1.14 20.36
N ASP A 138 -30.99 0.74 19.11
CA ASP A 138 -29.67 0.88 18.47
C ASP A 138 -29.22 2.35 18.39
N LEU A 139 -30.13 3.27 18.04
CA LEU A 139 -29.83 4.70 17.97
C LEU A 139 -29.52 5.29 19.34
N ALA A 140 -30.26 4.89 20.38
CA ALA A 140 -30.00 5.30 21.76
C ALA A 140 -28.64 4.77 22.24
N GLN A 141 -28.29 3.53 21.91
CA GLN A 141 -27.00 2.94 22.24
C GLN A 141 -25.85 3.62 21.49
N GLU A 142 -26.00 3.90 20.19
CA GLU A 142 -25.00 4.67 19.42
C GLU A 142 -24.82 6.09 19.97
N ALA A 143 -25.90 6.74 20.40
CA ALA A 143 -25.84 8.07 21.01
C ALA A 143 -25.10 8.03 22.35
N GLY A 144 -25.39 7.04 23.20
CA GLY A 144 -24.68 6.79 24.46
C GLY A 144 -23.18 6.53 24.25
N ASP A 145 -22.83 5.68 23.27
CA ASP A 145 -21.44 5.37 22.93
C ASP A 145 -20.68 6.57 22.37
N ARG A 146 -21.34 7.48 21.65
CA ARG A 146 -20.74 8.74 21.19
C ARG A 146 -20.54 9.71 22.35
N ALA A 147 -21.55 9.88 23.21
CA ALA A 147 -21.47 10.73 24.39
C ALA A 147 -20.36 10.27 25.35
N ALA A 148 -20.21 8.95 25.56
CA ALA A 148 -19.15 8.38 26.39
C ALA A 148 -17.73 8.62 25.81
N ARG A 149 -17.59 8.76 24.49
CA ARG A 149 -16.32 9.10 23.83
C ARG A 149 -15.99 10.58 23.90
N SER A 150 -16.99 11.46 23.83
CA SER A 150 -16.79 12.91 23.84
C SER A 150 -16.70 13.50 25.26
N PHE A 151 -17.39 12.92 26.25
CA PHE A 151 -17.42 13.43 27.63
C PHE A 151 -16.69 12.54 28.64
N GLY A 152 -16.15 11.39 28.20
CA GLY A 152 -15.53 10.41 29.09
C GLY A 152 -16.56 9.57 29.85
N LYS A 153 -16.19 8.34 30.20
CA LYS A 153 -17.09 7.31 30.76
C LYS A 153 -17.49 7.56 32.24
N LYS A 154 -17.23 8.75 32.79
CA LYS A 154 -17.49 9.10 34.19
C LYS A 154 -18.42 10.30 34.29
N ILE A 155 -19.72 10.04 34.17
CA ILE A 155 -20.73 10.76 34.96
C ILE A 155 -21.61 9.69 35.62
N THR A 156 -21.04 9.01 36.61
CA THR A 156 -21.83 8.25 37.58
C THR A 156 -22.23 9.19 38.71
N ARG A 157 -23.49 9.64 38.63
CA ARG A 157 -24.42 10.05 39.70
C ARG A 157 -23.84 10.73 40.95
N LEU A 158 -24.22 12.00 41.15
CA LEU A 158 -24.77 12.45 42.43
C LEU A 158 -26.27 12.14 42.44
#